data_AF-A0A4S3JWP1-F1
#
_entry.id   AF-A0A4S3JWP1-F1
#
_cell.length_a   1.000
_cell.length_b   1.000
_cell.length_c   1.000
_cell.angle_alpha   90.00
_cell.angle_beta   90.00
_cell.angle_gamma   90.00
#
_symmetry.space_group_name_H-M   'P 1'
#
loop_
_entity.id
_entity.type
_entity.pdbx_description
1 polymer ?
#
loop_
_entity_poly.entity_id
_entity_poly.type
_entity_poly.pdbx_seq_one_letter_code
_entity_poly.pdbx_strand_id
1 'polypeptide(L)'
;MASHILTFTVAMNTITEHGTCTIVFGVIGLVISFLCCLPRTSGNMAYLSVASFISIFIAVMIAMIGVGIERPGNQHVDATIQTDLYHAFLAVCNIVFAYAAHAAFFGFMSEMKDPKEFPKSLLLLQAVEISLYVITAIVIYRYAGSDVTSPALGSASPVVRKVAYGIALPTIIIAGVVNGHVAMKYVYVRIFRNSDRMHKRDFVAVGSWIVIGAVLWIIAWVIASAIPVFQNLLSLVRPIPLVGDKRDADNS
;
A
#
# COMPACT_ATOMS: atom_id res chain seq x y z
N MET A 1 3.66 5.17 -0.63
CA MET A 1 4.04 5.55 -2.01
C MET A 1 4.79 4.43 -2.71
N ALA A 2 5.99 4.05 -2.25
CA ALA A 2 6.80 3.00 -2.91
C ALA A 2 6.07 1.65 -3.05
N SER A 3 5.37 1.21 -2.01
CA SER A 3 4.53 0.02 -2.03
C SER A 3 3.48 0.03 -3.16
N HIS A 4 2.85 1.17 -3.44
CA HIS A 4 1.84 1.29 -4.49
C HIS A 4 2.45 1.24 -5.90
N ILE A 5 3.65 1.81 -6.08
CA ILE A 5 4.40 1.66 -7.34
C ILE A 5 4.75 0.19 -7.56
N LEU A 6 5.23 -0.49 -6.51
CA LEU A 6 5.56 -1.91 -6.59
C LEU A 6 4.33 -2.79 -6.86
N THR A 7 3.21 -2.56 -6.18
CA THR A 7 1.97 -3.29 -6.45
C THR A 7 1.45 -3.01 -7.86
N PHE A 8 1.61 -1.78 -8.37
CA PHE A 8 1.26 -1.43 -9.75
C PHE A 8 2.13 -2.19 -10.76
N THR A 9 3.45 -2.30 -10.54
CA THR A 9 4.30 -3.07 -11.45
C THR A 9 3.98 -4.56 -11.43
N VAL A 10 3.67 -5.14 -10.27
CA VAL A 10 3.21 -6.53 -10.15
C VAL A 10 1.87 -6.72 -10.89
N ALA A 11 0.92 -5.80 -10.73
CA ALA A 11 -0.35 -5.85 -11.42
C ALA A 11 -0.17 -5.78 -12.96
N MET A 12 0.63 -4.83 -13.44
CA MET A 12 0.90 -4.67 -14.88
C MET A 12 1.65 -5.86 -15.47
N ASN A 13 2.65 -6.40 -14.77
CA ASN A 13 3.36 -7.62 -15.19
C ASN A 13 2.41 -8.81 -15.31
N THR A 14 1.45 -8.90 -14.38
CA THR A 14 0.48 -10.00 -14.36
C THR A 14 -0.56 -9.87 -15.48
N ILE A 15 -1.02 -8.65 -15.78
CA ILE A 15 -2.00 -8.37 -16.85
C ILE A 15 -1.36 -8.56 -18.23
N THR A 16 -0.13 -8.08 -18.40
CA THR A 16 0.58 -8.07 -19.70
C THR A 16 1.47 -9.27 -19.95
N GLU A 17 1.52 -10.24 -19.03
CA GLU A 17 2.42 -11.41 -19.09
C GLU A 17 3.88 -11.01 -19.34
N HIS A 18 4.38 -10.04 -18.56
CA HIS A 18 5.73 -9.47 -18.71
C HIS A 18 6.01 -8.86 -20.09
N GLY A 19 5.03 -8.17 -20.67
CA GLY A 19 5.17 -7.57 -22.01
C GLY A 19 6.28 -6.52 -22.15
N THR A 20 6.78 -5.93 -21.05
CA THR A 20 7.95 -5.03 -21.05
C THR A 20 8.76 -5.15 -19.75
N CYS A 21 9.91 -4.47 -19.68
CA CYS A 21 10.72 -4.41 -18.47
C CYS A 21 9.92 -3.84 -17.29
N THR A 22 9.97 -4.51 -16.13
CA THR A 22 9.30 -4.09 -14.89
C THR A 22 9.60 -2.64 -14.48
N ILE A 23 10.81 -2.15 -14.80
CA ILE A 23 11.22 -0.77 -14.54
C ILE A 23 10.35 0.24 -15.32
N VAL A 24 10.01 -0.08 -16.58
CA VAL A 24 9.16 0.78 -17.43
C VAL A 24 7.76 0.91 -16.83
N PHE A 25 7.16 -0.20 -16.39
CA PHE A 25 5.89 -0.16 -15.67
C PHE A 25 6.01 0.66 -14.37
N GLY A 26 7.16 0.62 -13.69
CA GLY A 26 7.43 1.44 -12.51
C GLY A 26 7.44 2.93 -12.83
N VAL A 27 8.07 3.34 -13.94
CA VAL A 27 8.08 4.73 -14.42
C VAL A 27 6.67 5.19 -14.82
N ILE A 28 5.89 4.33 -15.47
CA ILE A 28 4.49 4.65 -15.83
C ILE A 28 3.66 4.86 -14.55
N GLY A 29 3.77 3.97 -13.58
CA GLY A 29 3.09 4.09 -12.29
C GLY A 29 3.49 5.35 -11.52
N LEU A 30 4.79 5.70 -11.56
CA LEU A 30 5.33 6.94 -11.03
C LEU A 30 4.69 8.17 -11.68
N VAL A 31 4.70 8.25 -13.02
CA VAL A 31 4.19 9.41 -13.76
C VAL A 31 2.69 9.59 -13.53
N ILE A 32 1.90 8.52 -13.63
CA ILE A 32 0.45 8.57 -13.41
C ILE A 32 0.15 9.03 -11.99
N SER A 33 0.78 8.39 -11.00
CA SER A 33 0.51 8.72 -9.59
C SER A 33 1.01 10.11 -9.22
N PHE A 34 2.12 10.57 -9.80
CA PHE A 34 2.61 11.94 -9.61
C PHE A 34 1.61 12.96 -10.17
N LEU A 35 1.16 12.79 -11.42
CA LEU A 35 0.20 13.69 -12.05
C LEU A 35 -1.13 13.74 -11.29
N CYS A 36 -1.65 12.58 -10.87
CA CYS A 36 -2.86 12.51 -10.05
C CYS A 36 -2.69 13.11 -8.65
N CYS A 37 -1.47 13.27 -8.15
CA CYS A 37 -1.15 13.86 -6.85
C CYS A 37 -0.99 15.40 -6.89
N LEU A 38 -0.85 15.99 -8.08
CA LEU A 38 -0.71 17.44 -8.26
C LEU A 38 -1.93 18.28 -7.83
N PRO A 39 -3.19 17.85 -8.00
CA PRO A 39 -4.36 18.63 -7.59
C PRO A 39 -4.31 18.94 -6.09
N ARG A 40 -4.19 20.22 -5.74
CA ARG A 40 -4.01 20.70 -4.35
C ARG A 40 -5.30 20.66 -3.50
N THR A 41 -6.41 20.18 -4.06
CA THR A 41 -7.75 20.35 -3.49
C THR A 41 -8.22 19.05 -2.83
N SER A 42 -8.45 19.08 -1.51
CA SER A 42 -8.83 17.91 -0.71
C SER A 42 -10.26 17.42 -0.91
N GLY A 43 -11.19 18.28 -1.33
CA GLY A 43 -12.60 17.90 -1.54
C GLY A 43 -12.80 16.79 -2.58
N ASN A 44 -11.99 16.79 -3.65
CA ASN A 44 -12.07 15.76 -4.68
C ASN A 44 -11.44 14.43 -4.22
N MET A 45 -10.55 14.46 -3.22
CA MET A 45 -9.90 13.24 -2.71
C MET A 45 -10.88 12.31 -1.99
N ALA A 46 -11.88 12.86 -1.28
CA ALA A 46 -12.88 12.04 -0.60
C ALA A 46 -13.69 11.18 -1.59
N TYR A 47 -14.11 11.76 -2.72
CA TYR A 47 -14.80 11.02 -3.78
C TYR A 47 -13.91 9.95 -4.42
N LEU A 48 -12.64 10.26 -4.66
CA LEU A 48 -11.67 9.28 -5.16
C LEU A 48 -11.48 8.12 -4.17
N SER A 49 -11.43 8.38 -2.86
CA SER A 49 -11.34 7.34 -1.84
C SER A 49 -12.55 6.39 -1.83
N VAL A 50 -13.77 6.90 -2.06
CA VAL A 50 -14.96 6.06 -2.19
C VAL A 50 -14.87 5.16 -3.43
N ALA A 51 -14.46 5.71 -4.58
CA ALA A 51 -14.24 4.92 -5.79
C ALA A 51 -13.15 3.86 -5.60
N SER A 52 -12.07 4.21 -4.89
CA SER A 52 -10.98 3.30 -4.49
C SER A 52 -11.51 2.15 -3.65
N PHE A 53 -12.36 2.43 -2.65
CA PHE A 53 -12.95 1.42 -1.78
C PHE A 53 -13.83 0.44 -2.55
N ILE A 54 -14.70 0.94 -3.42
CA ILE A 54 -15.56 0.08 -4.26
C ILE A 54 -14.71 -0.81 -5.18
N SER A 55 -13.67 -0.23 -5.80
CA SER A 55 -12.72 -0.95 -6.67
C SER A 55 -12.01 -2.09 -5.93
N ILE A 56 -11.43 -1.84 -4.75
CA ILE A 56 -10.74 -2.91 -3.99
C ILE A 56 -11.73 -3.96 -3.48
N PHE A 57 -12.91 -3.53 -3.02
CA PHE A 57 -13.93 -4.45 -2.51
C PHE A 57 -14.35 -5.44 -3.60
N ILE A 58 -14.66 -4.96 -4.81
CA ILE A 58 -15.02 -5.82 -5.94
C ILE A 58 -13.84 -6.72 -6.32
N ALA A 59 -12.61 -6.20 -6.40
CA ALA A 59 -11.43 -7.00 -6.73
C ALA A 59 -11.20 -8.15 -5.74
N VAL A 60 -11.36 -7.89 -4.44
CA VAL A 60 -11.21 -8.90 -3.38
C VAL A 60 -12.34 -9.93 -3.45
N MET A 61 -13.58 -9.52 -3.68
CA MET A 61 -14.70 -10.45 -3.86
C MET A 61 -14.47 -11.39 -5.06
N ILE A 62 -13.99 -10.85 -6.19
CA ILE A 62 -13.66 -11.64 -7.38
C ILE A 62 -12.54 -12.64 -7.07
N ALA A 63 -11.47 -12.20 -6.38
CA ALA A 63 -10.38 -13.08 -6.01
C ALA A 63 -10.85 -14.22 -5.07
N MET A 64 -11.67 -13.91 -4.06
CA MET A 64 -12.22 -14.92 -3.14
C MET A 64 -13.09 -15.94 -3.86
N ILE A 65 -13.98 -15.49 -4.76
CA ILE A 65 -14.85 -16.38 -5.53
C ILE A 65 -14.02 -17.26 -6.47
N GLY A 66 -13.05 -16.67 -7.19
CA GLY A 66 -12.20 -17.42 -8.12
C GLY A 66 -11.38 -18.50 -7.44
N VAL A 67 -10.70 -18.15 -6.34
CA VAL A 67 -9.93 -19.13 -5.55
C VAL A 67 -10.86 -20.20 -4.96
N GLY A 68 -12.06 -19.84 -4.51
CA GLY A 68 -13.04 -20.80 -3.97
C GLY A 68 -13.58 -21.81 -4.99
N ILE A 69 -13.67 -21.43 -6.26
CA ILE A 69 -14.10 -22.31 -7.36
C ILE A 69 -12.96 -23.25 -7.77
N GLU A 70 -11.78 -22.70 -8.00
CA GLU A 70 -10.64 -23.44 -8.54
C GLU A 70 -9.98 -24.36 -7.52
N ARG A 71 -10.00 -23.97 -6.23
CA ARG A 71 -9.41 -24.71 -5.11
C ARG A 71 -7.97 -25.17 -5.42
N PRO A 72 -7.05 -24.23 -5.73
CA PRO A 72 -5.72 -24.57 -6.19
C PRO A 72 -4.86 -25.28 -5.14
N GLY A 73 -5.25 -25.24 -3.85
CA GLY A 73 -4.56 -25.97 -2.78
C GLY A 73 -5.02 -27.42 -2.68
N ASN A 74 -4.08 -28.32 -2.36
CA ASN A 74 -4.43 -29.63 -1.81
C ASN A 74 -5.24 -29.40 -0.52
N GLN A 75 -6.38 -30.05 -0.36
CA GLN A 75 -7.37 -29.79 0.73
C GLN A 75 -6.85 -29.98 2.17
N HIS A 76 -5.55 -30.24 2.34
CA HIS A 76 -4.80 -30.17 3.58
C HIS A 76 -4.54 -28.71 3.97
N VAL A 77 -5.18 -28.29 5.06
CA VAL A 77 -4.88 -27.01 5.70
C VAL A 77 -3.90 -27.30 6.82
N ASP A 78 -2.63 -26.94 6.61
CA ASP A 78 -1.64 -27.00 7.67
C ASP A 78 -1.90 -25.87 8.67
N ALA A 79 -2.32 -26.25 9.88
CA ALA A 79 -2.55 -25.29 10.97
C ALA A 79 -1.24 -24.68 11.48
N THR A 80 -0.12 -25.40 11.34
CA THR A 80 1.22 -24.96 11.72
C THR A 80 2.23 -25.39 10.68
N ILE A 81 2.84 -24.43 10.01
CA ILE A 81 3.95 -24.67 9.08
C ILE A 81 5.26 -24.47 9.86
N GLN A 82 6.21 -25.38 9.69
CA GLN A 82 7.58 -25.18 10.21
C GLN A 82 8.17 -23.97 9.48
N THR A 83 8.41 -22.88 10.22
CA THR A 83 8.90 -21.61 9.66
C THR A 83 10.21 -21.21 10.30
N ASP A 84 11.15 -20.74 9.48
CA ASP A 84 12.38 -20.13 9.96
C ASP A 84 12.10 -18.73 10.54
N LEU A 85 13.00 -18.23 11.40
CA LEU A 85 12.93 -16.90 12.00
C LEU A 85 12.69 -15.82 10.94
N TYR A 86 13.33 -15.93 9.78
CA TYR A 86 13.14 -15.01 8.67
C TYR A 86 11.69 -14.96 8.18
N HIS A 87 11.08 -16.12 7.93
CA HIS A 87 9.70 -16.21 7.44
C HIS A 87 8.67 -15.80 8.51
N ALA A 88 8.90 -16.17 9.77
CA ALA A 88 8.06 -15.74 10.88
C ALA A 88 8.09 -14.20 11.05
N PHE A 89 9.29 -13.61 10.99
CA PHE A 89 9.45 -12.16 11.08
C PHE A 89 8.79 -11.43 9.90
N LEU A 90 8.95 -11.94 8.68
CA LEU A 90 8.26 -11.40 7.49
C LEU A 90 6.75 -11.45 7.64
N ALA A 91 6.18 -12.52 8.19
CA ALA A 91 4.74 -12.63 8.42
C ALA A 91 4.24 -11.54 9.39
N VAL A 92 4.95 -11.33 10.50
CA VAL A 92 4.63 -10.24 11.46
C VAL A 92 4.75 -8.87 10.79
N CYS A 93 5.79 -8.64 9.98
CA CYS A 93 5.95 -7.38 9.24
C CYS A 93 4.80 -7.12 8.26
N ASN A 94 4.29 -8.15 7.58
CA ASN A 94 3.12 -8.00 6.71
C ASN A 94 1.90 -7.51 7.49
N ILE A 95 1.66 -8.06 8.69
CA ILE A 95 0.55 -7.65 9.56
C ILE A 95 0.73 -6.20 10.01
N VAL A 96 1.92 -5.84 10.51
CA VAL A 96 2.21 -4.47 10.97
C VAL A 96 2.04 -3.46 9.83
N PHE A 97 2.54 -3.78 8.64
CA PHE A 97 2.41 -2.91 7.47
C PHE A 97 0.95 -2.76 7.03
N ALA A 98 0.15 -3.83 7.09
CA ALA A 98 -1.25 -3.79 6.75
C ALA A 98 -2.03 -2.76 7.60
N TYR A 99 -1.63 -2.56 8.86
CA TYR A 99 -2.23 -1.57 9.77
C TYR A 99 -1.41 -0.28 9.93
N ALA A 100 -0.41 -0.02 9.08
CA ALA A 100 0.52 1.10 9.21
C ALA A 100 -0.01 2.43 8.60
N ALA A 101 -1.25 2.82 8.88
CA ALA A 101 -1.87 4.05 8.35
C ALA A 101 -1.70 5.31 9.24
N HIS A 102 -1.09 5.16 10.41
CA HIS A 102 -1.08 6.17 11.49
C HIS A 102 -0.52 7.54 11.09
N ALA A 103 0.47 7.58 10.19
CA ALA A 103 1.09 8.83 9.76
C ALA A 103 0.10 9.80 9.08
N ALA A 104 -0.97 9.29 8.48
CA ALA A 104 -1.97 10.11 7.80
C ALA A 104 -3.09 10.62 8.72
N PHE A 105 -3.23 10.07 9.94
CA PHE A 105 -4.34 10.39 10.84
C PHE A 105 -4.38 11.85 11.25
N PHE A 106 -3.23 12.46 11.56
CA PHE A 106 -3.17 13.90 11.89
C PHE A 106 -3.58 14.77 10.71
N GLY A 107 -3.22 14.37 9.49
CA GLY A 107 -3.63 15.05 8.26
C GLY A 107 -5.15 14.99 8.09
N PHE A 108 -5.74 13.79 8.17
CA PHE A 108 -7.19 13.62 8.05
C PHE A 108 -7.97 14.31 9.17
N MET A 109 -7.50 14.21 10.41
CA MET A 109 -8.13 14.89 11.55
C MET A 109 -8.16 16.41 11.36
N SER A 110 -7.11 16.99 10.78
CA SER A 110 -7.05 18.44 10.49
C SER A 110 -7.99 18.88 9.35
N GLU A 111 -8.52 17.94 8.58
CA GLU A 111 -9.41 18.20 7.43
C GLU A 111 -10.89 17.88 7.73
N MET A 112 -11.18 17.26 8.87
CA MET A 112 -12.56 16.96 9.24
C MET A 112 -13.32 18.22 9.66
N LYS A 113 -14.62 18.27 9.35
CA LYS A 113 -15.51 19.34 9.79
C LYS A 113 -15.56 19.47 11.32
N ASP A 114 -15.60 18.33 12.02
CA ASP A 114 -15.45 18.26 13.47
C ASP A 114 -14.37 17.21 13.85
N PRO A 115 -13.19 17.65 14.32
CA PRO A 115 -12.12 16.75 14.75
C PRO A 115 -12.53 15.81 15.90
N LYS A 116 -13.52 16.16 16.71
CA LYS A 116 -13.97 15.31 17.85
C LYS A 116 -14.64 14.02 17.39
N GLU A 117 -15.11 13.96 16.15
CA GLU A 117 -15.73 12.76 15.59
C GLU A 117 -14.70 11.77 15.03
N PHE A 118 -13.42 12.15 14.95
CA PHE A 118 -12.36 11.31 14.36
C PHE A 118 -12.27 9.90 14.97
N PRO A 119 -12.36 9.71 16.30
CA PRO A 119 -12.31 8.38 16.88
C PRO A 119 -13.46 7.46 16.43
N LYS A 120 -14.66 8.03 16.17
CA LYS A 120 -15.81 7.25 15.67
C LYS A 120 -15.55 6.75 14.26
N SER A 121 -15.05 7.62 13.38
CA SER A 121 -14.67 7.25 12.01
C SER A 121 -13.53 6.24 11.99
N LEU A 122 -12.54 6.39 12.87
CA LEU A 122 -11.42 5.46 12.99
C LEU A 122 -11.88 4.08 13.47
N LEU A 123 -12.78 4.01 14.45
CA LEU A 123 -13.33 2.75 14.94
C LEU A 123 -14.05 2.00 13.82
N LEU A 124 -14.87 2.71 13.03
CA LEU A 124 -15.58 2.12 11.88
C LEU A 124 -14.60 1.63 10.81
N LEU A 125 -13.59 2.43 10.47
CA LEU A 125 -12.53 2.04 9.54
C LEU A 125 -11.84 0.75 9.99
N GLN A 126 -11.40 0.71 11.24
CA GLN A 126 -10.66 -0.42 11.81
C GLN A 126 -11.52 -1.69 11.87
N ALA A 127 -12.78 -1.57 12.27
CA ALA A 127 -13.71 -2.71 12.33
C ALA A 127 -13.97 -3.31 10.94
N VAL A 128 -14.18 -2.47 9.93
CA VAL A 128 -14.38 -2.92 8.55
C VAL A 128 -13.11 -3.54 7.97
N GLU A 129 -11.96 -2.91 8.20
CA GLU A 129 -10.66 -3.39 7.73
C GLU A 129 -10.32 -4.77 8.32
N ILE A 130 -10.39 -4.92 9.64
CA ILE A 130 -10.14 -6.20 10.32
C ILE A 130 -11.08 -7.28 9.77
N SER A 131 -12.37 -6.97 9.64
CA SER A 131 -13.35 -7.93 9.14
C SER A 131 -13.01 -8.39 7.72
N LEU A 132 -12.69 -7.45 6.81
CA LEU A 132 -12.31 -7.77 5.44
C LEU A 132 -11.02 -8.58 5.39
N TYR A 133 -10.01 -8.23 6.18
CA TYR A 133 -8.73 -8.94 6.19
C TYR A 133 -8.87 -10.36 6.73
N VAL A 134 -9.59 -10.54 7.83
CA VAL A 134 -9.82 -11.86 8.45
C VAL A 134 -10.62 -12.76 7.49
N ILE A 135 -11.72 -12.27 6.94
CA ILE A 135 -12.55 -13.06 6.01
C ILE A 135 -11.73 -13.44 4.76
N THR A 136 -11.03 -12.48 4.16
CA THR A 136 -10.22 -12.71 2.97
C THR A 136 -9.10 -13.70 3.24
N ALA A 137 -8.39 -13.57 4.36
CA ALA A 137 -7.31 -14.48 4.73
C ALA A 137 -7.82 -15.91 4.95
N ILE A 138 -8.93 -16.08 5.67
CA ILE A 138 -9.52 -17.41 5.92
C ILE A 138 -9.95 -18.07 4.61
N VAL A 139 -10.67 -17.34 3.74
CA VAL A 139 -11.19 -17.91 2.49
C VAL A 139 -10.04 -18.30 1.57
N ILE A 140 -9.08 -17.39 1.32
CA ILE A 140 -7.97 -17.67 0.42
C ILE A 140 -7.11 -18.81 0.98
N TYR A 141 -6.77 -18.80 2.28
CA TYR A 141 -5.95 -19.86 2.88
C TYR A 141 -6.65 -21.22 2.85
N ARG A 142 -7.97 -21.26 3.10
CA ARG A 142 -8.73 -22.52 3.08
C ARG A 142 -8.74 -23.20 1.71
N TYR A 143 -8.73 -22.42 0.63
CA TYR A 143 -8.86 -22.94 -0.73
C TYR A 143 -7.54 -22.97 -1.53
N ALA A 144 -6.59 -22.09 -1.24
CA ALA A 144 -5.26 -22.06 -1.87
C ALA A 144 -4.20 -22.83 -1.08
N GLY A 145 -4.43 -23.12 0.21
CA GLY A 145 -3.47 -23.84 1.05
C GLY A 145 -2.28 -22.97 1.47
N SER A 146 -1.12 -23.61 1.69
CA SER A 146 0.11 -22.95 2.16
C SER A 146 0.82 -22.12 1.08
N ASP A 147 0.55 -22.35 -0.21
CA ASP A 147 1.21 -21.69 -1.35
C ASP A 147 0.53 -20.37 -1.77
N VAL A 148 0.09 -19.55 -0.81
CA VAL A 148 -0.50 -18.24 -1.10
C VAL A 148 0.58 -17.27 -1.59
N THR A 149 0.38 -16.74 -2.80
CA THR A 149 1.27 -15.73 -3.38
C THR A 149 1.02 -14.36 -2.73
N SER A 150 2.07 -13.56 -2.55
CA SER A 150 1.96 -12.16 -2.12
C SER A 150 2.22 -11.22 -3.30
N PRO A 151 1.30 -10.30 -3.64
CA PRO A 151 -0.02 -10.06 -3.02
C PRO A 151 -1.05 -11.18 -3.27
N ALA A 152 -2.02 -11.33 -2.35
CA ALA A 152 -2.96 -12.45 -2.34
C ALA A 152 -3.82 -12.60 -3.61
N LEU A 153 -4.12 -11.49 -4.31
CA LEU A 153 -4.79 -11.50 -5.63
C LEU A 153 -4.03 -12.38 -6.65
N GLY A 154 -2.73 -12.54 -6.45
CA GLY A 154 -1.83 -13.40 -7.21
C GLY A 154 -2.16 -14.89 -7.16
N SER A 155 -2.92 -15.33 -6.17
CA SER A 155 -3.19 -16.75 -5.90
C SER A 155 -4.39 -17.32 -6.66
N ALA A 156 -5.15 -16.47 -7.37
CA ALA A 156 -6.26 -16.90 -8.22
C ALA A 156 -5.76 -17.42 -9.58
N SER A 157 -6.63 -18.15 -10.32
CA SER A 157 -6.38 -18.59 -11.71
C SER A 157 -5.79 -17.49 -12.58
N PRO A 158 -5.02 -17.85 -13.61
CA PRO A 158 -4.46 -16.88 -14.56
C PRO A 158 -5.48 -15.87 -15.09
N VAL A 159 -6.72 -16.29 -15.40
CA VAL A 159 -7.78 -15.40 -15.90
C VAL A 159 -8.33 -14.52 -14.79
N VAL A 160 -8.72 -15.11 -13.65
CA VAL A 160 -9.32 -14.37 -12.54
C VAL A 160 -8.35 -13.36 -11.96
N ARG A 161 -7.07 -13.74 -11.83
CA ARG A 161 -6.01 -12.87 -11.35
C ARG A 161 -5.85 -11.63 -12.24
N LYS A 162 -5.86 -11.78 -13.57
CA LYS A 162 -5.79 -10.63 -14.50
C LYS A 162 -6.98 -9.68 -14.32
N VAL A 163 -8.18 -10.22 -14.19
CA VAL A 163 -9.40 -9.44 -13.96
C VAL A 163 -9.36 -8.73 -12.59
N ALA A 164 -8.97 -9.45 -11.54
CA ALA A 164 -8.86 -8.91 -10.18
C ALA A 164 -7.82 -7.78 -10.09
N TYR A 165 -6.63 -7.97 -10.67
CA TYR A 165 -5.63 -6.90 -10.74
C TYR A 165 -6.11 -5.72 -11.58
N GLY A 166 -6.77 -5.95 -12.72
CA GLY A 166 -7.33 -4.90 -13.55
C GLY A 166 -8.35 -4.04 -12.79
N ILE A 167 -9.25 -4.67 -12.03
CA ILE A 167 -10.24 -3.97 -11.20
C ILE A 167 -9.60 -3.31 -9.98
N ALA A 168 -8.47 -3.83 -9.48
CA ALA A 168 -7.71 -3.23 -8.38
C ALA A 168 -6.82 -2.05 -8.83
N LEU A 169 -6.50 -1.89 -10.12
CA LEU A 169 -5.62 -0.81 -10.60
C LEU A 169 -6.05 0.60 -10.13
N PRO A 170 -7.34 0.99 -10.21
CA PRO A 170 -7.78 2.30 -9.71
C PRO A 170 -7.44 2.49 -8.23
N THR A 171 -7.68 1.48 -7.40
CA THR A 171 -7.39 1.56 -5.96
C THR A 171 -5.89 1.65 -5.67
N ILE A 172 -5.06 0.93 -6.44
CA ILE A 172 -3.61 0.91 -6.26
C ILE A 172 -3.05 2.32 -6.51
N ILE A 173 -3.52 2.98 -7.56
CA ILE A 173 -3.12 4.35 -7.93
C ILE A 173 -3.69 5.35 -6.92
N ILE A 174 -5.00 5.34 -6.68
CA ILE A 174 -5.67 6.34 -5.83
C ILE A 174 -5.15 6.28 -4.39
N ALA A 175 -5.02 5.09 -3.80
CA ALA A 175 -4.47 4.95 -2.45
C ALA A 175 -2.99 5.42 -2.37
N GLY A 176 -2.22 5.23 -3.44
CA GLY A 176 -0.86 5.78 -3.55
C GLY A 176 -0.85 7.31 -3.61
N VAL A 177 -1.77 7.88 -4.39
CA VAL A 177 -1.96 9.33 -4.56
C VAL A 177 -2.39 9.99 -3.25
N VAL A 178 -3.36 9.44 -2.53
CA VAL A 178 -3.82 9.99 -1.24
C VAL A 178 -2.67 10.02 -0.22
N ASN A 179 -1.92 8.92 -0.09
CA ASN A 179 -0.75 8.87 0.79
C ASN A 179 0.35 9.85 0.35
N GLY A 180 0.60 9.95 -0.95
CA GLY A 180 1.56 10.91 -1.51
C GLY A 180 1.17 12.35 -1.23
N HIS A 181 -0.12 12.67 -1.35
CA HIS A 181 -0.65 14.01 -1.11
C HIS A 181 -0.50 14.42 0.35
N VAL A 182 -0.80 13.51 1.29
CA VAL A 182 -0.60 13.74 2.72
C VAL A 182 0.89 13.96 3.05
N ALA A 183 1.79 13.15 2.47
CA ALA A 183 3.23 13.33 2.65
C ALA A 183 3.73 14.68 2.09
N MET A 184 3.29 15.05 0.88
CA MET A 184 3.60 16.35 0.28
C MET A 184 3.12 17.52 1.14
N LYS A 185 1.88 17.44 1.65
CA LYS A 185 1.30 18.46 2.54
C LYS A 185 2.11 18.57 3.83
N TYR A 186 2.49 17.45 4.44
CA TYR A 186 3.30 17.41 5.65
C TYR A 186 4.64 18.12 5.45
N VAL A 187 5.37 17.78 4.38
CA VAL A 187 6.67 18.41 4.05
C VAL A 187 6.49 19.89 3.73
N TYR A 188 5.49 20.24 2.93
CA TYR A 188 5.20 21.63 2.56
C TYR A 188 4.90 22.50 3.79
N VAL A 189 4.03 22.04 4.68
CA VAL A 189 3.70 22.76 5.92
C VAL A 189 4.93 22.88 6.81
N ARG A 190 5.81 21.87 6.88
CA ARG A 190 7.02 21.93 7.71
C ARG A 190 8.03 22.96 7.21
N ILE A 191 8.20 23.08 5.88
CA ILE A 191 9.13 24.02 5.25
C ILE A 191 8.58 25.46 5.32
N PHE A 192 7.27 25.64 5.05
CA PHE A 192 6.67 26.96 4.89
C PHE A 192 5.91 27.48 6.12
N ARG A 193 6.00 26.80 7.27
CA ARG A 193 5.29 27.12 8.53
C ARG A 193 5.45 28.58 9.00
N ASN A 194 6.62 29.18 8.74
CA ASN A 194 6.96 30.54 9.16
C ASN A 194 6.85 31.57 8.02
N SER A 195 6.28 31.20 6.87
CA SER A 195 6.18 32.08 5.71
C SER A 195 4.73 32.45 5.40
N ASP A 196 4.50 33.71 5.05
CA ASP A 196 3.19 34.27 4.67
C ASP A 196 2.71 33.81 3.27
N ARG A 197 3.38 32.79 2.71
CA ARG A 197 3.15 32.24 1.36
C ARG A 197 2.32 30.96 1.37
N MET A 198 1.89 30.50 2.54
CA MET A 198 1.15 29.23 2.70
C MET A 198 -0.23 29.27 2.01
N HIS A 199 -0.82 30.46 1.85
CA HIS A 199 -2.13 30.68 1.21
C HIS A 199 -2.07 31.37 -0.16
N LYS A 200 -0.88 31.76 -0.65
CA LYS A 200 -0.73 32.44 -1.95
C LYS A 200 -0.59 31.43 -3.09
N ARG A 201 -1.22 31.70 -4.23
CA ARG A 201 -1.09 30.94 -5.49
C ARG A 201 0.06 31.48 -6.36
N ASP A 202 1.14 31.92 -5.73
CA ASP A 202 2.30 32.43 -6.47
C ASP A 202 3.00 31.30 -7.24
N PHE A 203 3.68 31.62 -8.33
CA PHE A 203 4.49 30.66 -9.10
C PHE A 203 5.49 29.90 -8.22
N VAL A 204 6.00 30.53 -7.16
CA VAL A 204 6.91 29.89 -6.19
C VAL A 204 6.17 28.86 -5.32
N ALA A 205 4.91 29.10 -4.96
CA ALA A 205 4.10 28.17 -4.17
C ALA A 205 3.67 26.94 -4.99
N VAL A 206 3.34 27.14 -6.27
CA VAL A 206 3.04 26.04 -7.20
C VAL A 206 4.30 25.27 -7.57
N GLY A 207 5.39 25.97 -7.88
CA GLY A 207 6.69 25.36 -8.22
C GLY A 207 7.24 24.52 -7.07
N SER A 208 7.25 25.05 -5.84
CA SER A 208 7.70 24.29 -4.66
C SER A 208 6.83 23.07 -4.37
N TRP A 209 5.51 23.15 -4.58
CA TRP A 209 4.61 22.00 -4.47
C TRP A 209 4.97 20.88 -5.47
N ILE A 210 5.15 21.24 -6.74
CA ILE A 210 5.52 20.30 -7.81
C ILE A 210 6.88 19.66 -7.51
N VAL A 211 7.87 20.45 -7.10
CA VAL A 211 9.23 19.96 -6.80
C VAL A 211 9.22 19.00 -5.60
N ILE A 212 8.54 19.34 -4.51
CA ILE A 212 8.42 18.45 -3.35
C ILE A 212 7.76 17.13 -3.76
N GLY A 213 6.68 17.20 -4.55
CA GLY A 213 6.02 16.01 -5.06
C GLY A 213 6.95 15.16 -5.92
N ALA A 214 7.66 15.78 -6.86
CA ALA A 214 8.55 15.08 -7.78
C ALA A 214 9.67 14.35 -7.02
N VAL A 215 10.30 15.03 -6.06
CA VAL A 215 11.36 14.43 -5.23
C VAL A 215 10.83 13.23 -4.43
N LEU A 216 9.69 13.37 -3.74
CA LEU A 216 9.12 12.28 -2.94
C LEU A 216 8.72 11.08 -3.80
N TRP A 217 8.11 11.32 -4.96
CA TRP A 217 7.70 10.27 -5.89
C TRP A 217 8.90 9.58 -6.55
N ILE A 218 9.94 10.32 -6.94
CA ILE A 218 11.19 9.74 -7.48
C ILE A 218 11.87 8.86 -6.43
N ILE A 219 12.00 9.32 -5.19
CA ILE A 219 12.56 8.51 -4.10
C ILE A 219 11.74 7.23 -3.91
N ALA A 220 10.41 7.34 -3.91
CA ALA A 220 9.53 6.18 -3.82
C ALA A 220 9.72 5.18 -4.97
N TRP A 221 9.91 5.66 -6.19
CA TRP A 221 10.19 4.81 -7.36
C TRP A 221 11.56 4.13 -7.28
N VAL A 222 12.59 4.84 -6.84
CA VAL A 222 13.92 4.27 -6.62
C VAL A 222 13.85 3.14 -5.60
N ILE A 223 13.16 3.34 -4.47
CA ILE A 223 12.96 2.30 -3.44
C ILE A 223 12.20 1.10 -4.02
N ALA A 224 11.12 1.34 -4.76
CA ALA A 224 10.32 0.28 -5.39
C ALA A 224 11.11 -0.51 -6.46
N SER A 225 12.02 0.15 -7.17
CA SER A 225 12.85 -0.47 -8.21
C SER A 225 14.05 -1.22 -7.64
N ALA A 226 14.61 -0.75 -6.53
CA ALA A 226 15.71 -1.42 -5.84
C ALA A 226 15.26 -2.71 -5.15
N ILE A 227 14.00 -2.78 -4.71
CA ILE A 227 13.45 -3.94 -3.99
C ILE A 227 12.17 -4.39 -4.68
N PRO A 228 12.28 -5.21 -5.75
CA PRO A 228 11.14 -5.63 -6.57
C PRO A 228 10.27 -6.72 -5.92
N VAL A 229 10.54 -7.08 -4.66
CA VAL A 229 9.77 -8.07 -3.91
C VAL A 229 9.06 -7.35 -2.77
N PHE A 230 7.72 -7.43 -2.76
CA PHE A 230 6.89 -6.76 -1.77
C PHE A 230 7.31 -7.12 -0.35
N GLN A 231 7.51 -8.41 -0.07
CA GLN A 231 7.99 -8.88 1.24
C GLN A 231 9.35 -8.29 1.65
N ASN A 232 10.28 -8.11 0.70
CA ASN A 232 11.58 -7.50 0.99
C ASN A 232 11.43 -6.00 1.26
N LEU A 233 10.53 -5.31 0.56
CA LEU A 233 10.24 -3.89 0.81
C LEU A 233 9.65 -3.71 2.21
N LEU A 234 8.75 -4.60 2.62
CA LEU A 234 8.20 -4.62 3.97
C LEU A 234 9.25 -4.86 5.04
N SER A 235 10.22 -5.74 4.76
CA SER A 235 11.36 -5.95 5.66
C SER A 235 12.21 -4.68 5.85
N LEU A 236 12.19 -3.72 4.92
CA LEU A 236 13.01 -2.50 5.02
C LEU A 236 12.33 -1.35 5.80
N VAL A 237 11.00 -1.31 5.92
CA VAL A 237 10.21 -0.19 6.51
C VAL A 237 10.42 -0.03 8.05
N ARG A 238 11.50 -0.56 8.61
CA ARG A 238 11.77 -0.61 10.06
C ARG A 238 12.24 0.73 10.63
N PRO A 239 11.90 1.07 11.89
CA PRO A 239 12.87 1.67 12.79
C PRO A 239 14.00 0.65 12.97
N ILE A 240 15.23 1.05 12.64
CA ILE A 240 16.46 0.29 12.93
C ILE A 240 16.33 -0.36 14.31
N PRO A 241 16.34 -1.70 14.43
CA PRO A 241 16.67 -2.30 15.70
C PRO A 241 18.09 -1.82 16.00
N LEU A 242 18.25 -1.09 17.10
CA LEU A 242 19.57 -0.73 17.60
C LEU A 242 20.42 -2.00 17.59
N VAL A 243 21.50 -1.98 16.80
CA VAL A 243 22.58 -2.93 16.93
C VAL A 243 23.12 -2.77 18.35
N GLY A 244 22.76 -3.71 19.21
CA GLY A 244 23.25 -3.92 20.56
C GLY A 244 22.55 -5.19 21.05
N ASP A 245 23.20 -6.31 21.31
CA ASP A 245 24.51 -6.50 21.91
C ASP A 245 25.11 -7.82 21.42
N LYS A 246 26.40 -7.79 21.03
CA LYS A 246 27.23 -8.99 21.01
C LYS A 246 27.83 -9.09 22.40
N ARG A 247 27.19 -9.89 23.26
CA ARG A 247 27.65 -10.41 24.57
C ARG A 247 26.44 -11.23 25.07
N ASP A 248 26.47 -12.55 25.17
CA ASP A 248 27.47 -13.38 25.81
C ASP A 248 27.58 -14.74 25.10
N ALA A 249 28.75 -15.00 24.53
CA ALA A 249 29.25 -16.33 24.26
C ALA A 249 30.58 -16.43 25.01
N ASP A 250 30.53 -16.43 26.34
CA ASP A 250 31.55 -17.04 27.20
C ASP A 250 31.00 -17.15 28.63
N ASN A 251 31.32 -18.27 29.26
CA ASN A 251 31.26 -18.60 30.68
C ASN A 251 30.01 -19.29 31.28
N SER A 252 30.31 -20.52 31.75
CA SER A 252 29.58 -21.52 32.56
C SER A 252 28.53 -22.40 31.89
#